data_AF-A0AA38GYX8-F1
#
_entry.id   AF-A0AA38GYX8-F1
#
_cell.length_a   1.000
_cell.length_b   1.000
_cell.length_c   1.000
_cell.angle_alpha   90.00
_cell.angle_beta   90.00
_cell.angle_gamma   90.00
#
_symmetry.space_group_name_H-M   'P 1'
#
loop_
_entity.id
_entity.type
_entity.pdbx_description
1 polymer ?
#
loop_
_entity_poly.entity_id
_entity_poly.type
_entity_poly.pdbx_seq_one_letter_code
_entity_poly.pdbx_strand_id
1 'polypeptide(L)'
;ICKLEYVDLYLIHLPLKFIKGVLLYACPKEEEFLPLDLKSTWEGMEKCVEMGFTQRPLGSVIFPPKRLKTYSAMPRFPPAVNQ
;
A
#
# COMPACT_ATOMS: atom_id res chain seq x y z
N ILE A 1 -16.82 10.49 10.53
CA ILE A 1 -16.75 9.32 9.63
C ILE A 1 -17.02 9.81 8.22
N CYS A 2 -16.01 9.83 7.36
CA CYS A 2 -16.22 10.12 5.94
C CYS A 2 -17.03 8.95 5.34
N LYS A 3 -18.23 9.22 4.82
CA LYS A 3 -19.04 8.23 4.11
C LYS A 3 -18.74 8.36 2.62
N LEU A 4 -17.71 7.66 2.16
CA LEU A 4 -17.28 7.67 0.77
C LEU A 4 -17.41 6.26 0.19
N GLU A 5 -18.06 6.16 -0.97
CA GLU A 5 -18.16 4.91 -1.76
C GLU A 5 -16.95 4.74 -2.69
N TYR A 6 -16.19 5.80 -2.89
CA TYR A 6 -15.06 5.89 -3.79
C TYR A 6 -14.02 6.89 -3.25
N VAL A 7 -12.74 6.63 -3.51
CA VAL A 7 -11.64 7.56 -3.24
C VAL A 7 -10.79 7.77 -4.51
N ASP A 8 -10.50 9.03 -4.84
CA ASP A 8 -9.61 9.34 -5.97
C ASP A 8 -8.20 8.79 -5.78
N LEU A 9 -7.76 8.71 -4.53
CA LEU A 9 -6.41 8.39 -4.12
C LEU A 9 -6.41 7.43 -2.93
N TYR A 10 -5.86 6.24 -3.12
CA TYR A 10 -5.61 5.27 -2.05
C TYR A 10 -4.11 4.94 -1.96
N LEU A 11 -3.53 5.15 -0.77
CA LEU A 11 -2.09 5.15 -0.54
C LEU A 11 -1.67 4.08 0.48
N ILE A 12 -0.50 3.48 0.22
CA ILE A 12 0.26 2.79 1.27
C ILE A 12 0.94 3.87 2.12
N HIS A 13 0.39 4.12 3.30
CA HIS A 13 0.87 5.18 4.18
C HIS A 13 2.34 4.98 4.62
N LEU A 14 2.73 3.74 4.92
CA LEU A 14 4.09 3.35 5.28
C LEU A 14 4.40 1.96 4.71
N PRO A 15 5.66 1.68 4.31
CA PRO A 15 6.09 0.35 3.90
C PRO A 15 6.32 -0.55 5.13
N LEU A 16 5.34 -0.63 6.02
CA LEU A 16 5.36 -1.38 7.27
C LEU A 16 4.05 -2.14 7.43
N LYS A 17 4.14 -3.35 8.00
CA LYS A 17 2.98 -4.16 8.35
C LYS A 17 2.96 -4.35 9.86
N PHE A 18 1.80 -4.12 10.45
CA PHE A 18 1.57 -4.26 11.88
C PHE A 18 0.51 -5.32 12.15
N ILE A 19 0.48 -5.84 13.37
CA ILE A 19 -0.70 -6.56 13.87
C ILE A 19 -1.92 -5.63 13.85
N LYS A 20 -3.11 -6.20 13.70
CA LYS A 20 -4.36 -5.43 13.64
C LYS A 20 -4.58 -4.69 14.96
N GLY A 21 -4.90 -3.40 14.88
CA GLY A 21 -5.23 -2.58 16.06
C GLY A 21 -4.08 -1.72 16.58
N VAL A 22 -2.87 -1.83 16.02
CA VAL A 22 -1.76 -0.91 16.32
C VAL A 22 -2.10 0.48 15.79
N LEU A 23 -2.04 1.46 16.68
CA LEU A 23 -2.23 2.87 16.34
C LEU A 23 -0.87 3.50 16.08
N LEU A 24 -0.69 4.11 14.91
CA LEU A 24 0.58 4.73 14.49
C LEU A 24 1.12 5.81 15.45
N TYR A 25 0.25 6.38 16.29
CA TYR A 25 0.60 7.40 17.29
C TYR A 25 1.15 6.80 18.60
N ALA A 26 0.93 5.51 18.84
CA ALA A 26 1.62 4.78 19.88
C ALA A 26 2.89 4.22 19.24
N CYS A 27 4.08 4.60 19.72
CA CYS A 27 5.34 4.02 19.26
C CYS A 27 5.23 2.49 19.29
N PRO A 28 5.15 1.78 18.14
CA PRO A 28 4.87 0.35 18.12
C PRO A 28 6.02 -0.42 18.74
N LYS A 29 5.72 -1.49 19.47
CA LYS A 29 6.76 -2.40 19.97
C LYS A 29 7.28 -3.28 18.85
N GLU A 30 8.49 -3.79 19.00
CA GLU A 30 9.13 -4.62 17.97
C GLU A 30 8.30 -5.87 17.63
N GLU A 31 7.63 -6.45 18.62
CA GLU A 31 6.81 -7.66 18.44
C GLU A 31 5.50 -7.40 17.67
N GLU A 32 5.14 -6.14 17.48
CA GLU A 32 3.92 -5.73 16.77
C GLU A 32 4.15 -5.62 15.26
N PHE A 33 5.40 -5.70 14.80
CA PHE A 33 5.78 -5.70 13.38
C PHE A 33 5.64 -7.09 12.77
N LEU A 34 5.10 -7.13 11.56
CA LEU A 34 4.96 -8.35 10.77
C LEU A 34 5.83 -8.26 9.50
N PRO A 35 6.24 -9.41 8.92
CA PRO A 35 6.88 -9.43 7.61
C PRO A 35 6.01 -8.74 6.56
N LEU A 36 6.58 -7.74 5.89
CA LEU A 36 5.92 -7.00 4.82
C LEU A 36 5.92 -7.84 3.53
N ASP A 37 4.73 -8.17 3.04
CA ASP A 37 4.53 -8.65 1.69
C ASP A 37 3.91 -7.55 0.84
N LEU A 38 4.78 -6.77 0.19
CA LEU A 38 4.38 -5.65 -0.63
C LEU A 38 3.71 -6.10 -1.93
N LYS A 39 4.01 -7.31 -2.42
CA LYS A 39 3.42 -7.84 -3.65
C LYS A 39 1.94 -8.14 -3.45
N SER A 40 1.58 -8.93 -2.44
CA SER A 40 0.17 -9.23 -2.17
C SER A 40 -0.62 -7.98 -1.76
N THR A 41 0.03 -7.05 -1.04
CA THR A 41 -0.56 -5.75 -0.71
C THR A 41 -0.91 -4.98 -2.00
N TRP A 42 0.01 -4.93 -2.96
CA TRP A 42 -0.22 -4.25 -4.25
C TRP A 42 -1.31 -4.93 -5.08
N GLU A 43 -1.30 -6.27 -5.16
CA GLU A 43 -2.36 -7.03 -5.84
C GLU A 43 -3.76 -6.73 -5.26
N GLY A 44 -3.85 -6.54 -3.93
CA GLY A 44 -5.07 -6.09 -3.28
C GLY A 44 -5.50 -4.68 -3.71
N MET A 45 -4.56 -3.75 -3.85
CA MET A 45 -4.84 -2.39 -4.33
C MET A 45 -5.30 -2.38 -5.80
N GLU A 46 -4.72 -3.24 -6.64
CA GLU A 46 -5.18 -3.38 -8.03
C GLU A 46 -6.62 -3.87 -8.10
N LYS A 47 -7.03 -4.81 -7.23
CA LYS A 47 -8.43 -5.24 -7.12
C LYS A 47 -9.37 -4.12 -6.69
N CYS A 48 -8.92 -3.20 -5.81
CA CYS A 48 -9.71 -2.03 -5.45
C CYS A 48 -9.99 -1.12 -6.66
N VAL A 49 -9.07 -1.06 -7.63
CA VAL A 49 -9.26 -0.34 -8.88
C VAL A 49 -10.25 -1.07 -9.79
N GLU A 50 -10.09 -2.38 -9.94
CA GLU A 50 -11.00 -3.23 -10.73
C GLU A 50 -12.45 -3.18 -10.21
N MET A 51 -12.63 -3.08 -8.88
CA MET A 51 -13.95 -2.95 -8.24
C MET A 51 -14.51 -1.53 -8.29
N GLY A 52 -13.78 -0.54 -8.81
CA GLY A 52 -14.22 0.84 -8.88
C GLY A 52 -14.21 1.60 -7.55
N PHE A 53 -13.51 1.10 -6.52
CA PHE A 53 -13.34 1.81 -5.24
C PHE A 53 -12.32 2.95 -5.32
N THR A 54 -11.45 2.91 -6.33
CA THR A 54 -10.49 3.98 -6.61
C THR A 54 -10.10 4.00 -8.08
N GLN A 55 -9.77 5.16 -8.66
CA GLN A 55 -9.29 5.24 -10.04
C GLN A 55 -7.81 4.86 -10.17
N ARG A 56 -7.01 4.98 -9.09
CA ARG A 56 -5.56 4.77 -9.16
C ARG A 56 -5.02 4.11 -7.89
N PRO A 57 -4.32 2.96 -8.00
CA PRO A 57 -3.57 2.39 -6.87
C PRO A 57 -2.25 3.14 -6.77
N LEU A 58 -1.96 3.76 -5.62
CA LEU A 58 -0.88 4.75 -5.54
C LEU A 58 0.17 4.44 -4.48
N GLY A 59 1.41 4.80 -4.82
CA GLY A 59 2.66 4.19 -4.36
C GLY A 59 2.95 4.31 -2.88
N SER A 60 3.84 3.42 -2.43
CA SER A 60 4.60 3.55 -1.19
C SER A 60 5.58 4.71 -1.29
N VAL A 61 5.76 5.44 -0.18
CA VAL A 61 6.74 6.53 0.05
C VAL A 61 8.17 6.14 -0.38
N ILE A 62 8.53 4.85 -0.44
CA ILE A 62 9.87 4.42 -0.90
C ILE A 62 9.76 3.05 -1.58
N PHE A 63 9.80 3.03 -2.92
CA PHE A 63 10.38 1.89 -3.63
C PHE A 63 11.84 2.23 -3.93
N PRO A 64 12.83 1.60 -3.25
CA PRO A 64 14.21 1.76 -3.67
C PRO A 64 14.32 1.30 -5.13
N PRO A 65 15.02 2.01 -6.02
CA PRO A 65 15.17 1.61 -7.43
C PRO A 65 15.70 0.18 -7.58
N LYS A 66 16.40 -0.33 -6.56
CA LYS A 66 16.91 -1.70 -6.48
C LYS A 66 15.83 -2.77 -6.23
N ARG A 67 14.69 -2.43 -5.62
CA ARG A 67 13.55 -3.35 -5.42
C ARG A 67 12.59 -3.39 -6.61
N LEU A 68 12.60 -2.40 -7.49
CA LEU A 68 11.90 -2.47 -8.79
C LEU A 68 12.43 -3.61 -9.66
N LYS A 69 13.74 -3.92 -9.58
CA LYS A 69 14.35 -5.05 -10.31
C LYS A 69 13.96 -6.42 -9.77
N THR A 70 13.49 -6.51 -8.53
CA THR A 70 13.06 -7.79 -7.91
C THR A 70 11.65 -8.19 -8.37
N TYR A 71 10.87 -7.24 -8.88
CA TYR A 71 9.62 -7.53 -9.58
C TYR A 71 9.94 -7.89 -11.03
N SER A 72 10.05 -9.19 -11.31
CA SER A 72 10.21 -9.70 -12.68
C SER A 72 8.99 -9.41 -13.59
N ALA A 73 7.93 -8.81 -13.07
CA ALA A 73 6.78 -8.32 -13.81
C ALA A 73 6.41 -6.94 -13.28
N MET A 74 6.30 -5.94 -14.16
CA MET A 74 5.75 -4.64 -13.77
C MET A 74 4.31 -4.83 -13.24
N PRO A 75 3.91 -4.08 -12.19
CA PRO A 75 2.52 -4.05 -11.77
C PRO A 75 1.61 -3.59 -12.91
N ARG A 76 0.38 -4.11 -12.96
CA ARG A 76 -0.58 -3.82 -14.04
C ARG A 76 -1.00 -2.35 -14.03
N PHE A 77 -1.05 -1.77 -12.84
CA PHE A 77 -1.21 -0.34 -12.64
C PHE A 77 0.04 0.20 -11.93
N PRO A 78 0.78 1.16 -12.52
CA PRO A 78 1.93 1.77 -11.85
C PRO A 78 1.48 2.82 -10.81
N PRO A 79 2.31 3.12 -9.79
CA PRO A 79 2.04 4.22 -8.88
C PRO A 79 2.13 5.56 -9.63
N ALA A 80 1.01 6.27 -9.73
CA ALA A 80 0.91 7.65 -10.21
C ALA A 80 1.38 8.77 -9.23
N VAL A 81 1.67 8.50 -7.96
CA VAL A 81 2.20 9.48 -6.98
C VAL A 81 3.16 8.77 -6.01
N ASN A 82 4.22 9.49 -5.62
CA ASN A 82 5.13 9.16 -4.53
C ASN A 82 5.17 10.36 -3.56
N GLN A 83 4.56 10.22 -2.38
CA GLN A 83 4.45 11.26 -1.35
C GLN A 83 5.51 11.02 -0.27
#